data_AF-A0A2V9ITR5-F1
#
_entry.id   AF-A0A2V9ITR5-F1
#
_cell.length_a   1.000
_cell.length_b   1.000
_cell.length_c   1.000
_cell.angle_alpha   90.00
_cell.angle_beta   90.00
_cell.angle_gamma   90.00
#
_symmetry.space_group_name_H-M   'P 1'
#
loop_
_entity.id
_entity.type
_entity.pdbx_description
1 polymer ?
#
loop_
_entity_poly.entity_id
_entity_poly.type
_entity_poly.pdbx_seq_one_letter_code
_entity_poly.pdbx_strand_id
1 'polypeptide(L)' 'EDGLVHYCSQQRGYPAIPLDEYTPAHLEHEFFTNKTCAPRCTVSCVQQVAMIDFWRGPQTRAAFKPAEPLVQLQSRAAER' A
#
# COMPACT_ATOMS: atom_id res chain seq x y z
N GLU A 1 13.18 7.59 1.57
CA GLU A 1 12.44 7.38 0.32
C GLU A 1 13.27 7.79 -0.91
N ASP A 2 14.55 8.20 -0.79
CA ASP A 2 15.45 8.42 -1.95
C ASP A 2 14.90 9.26 -3.11
N GLY A 3 14.02 10.23 -2.82
CA GLY A 3 13.36 11.05 -3.85
C GLY A 3 12.21 10.36 -4.58
N LEU A 4 11.74 9.22 -4.10
CA LEU A 4 10.66 8.43 -4.67
C LEU A 4 9.37 8.54 -3.85
N VAL A 5 8.24 8.50 -4.55
CA VAL A 5 6.91 8.45 -3.97
C VAL A 5 6.48 7.00 -3.79
N HIS A 6 6.12 6.66 -2.55
CA HIS A 6 5.53 5.38 -2.18
C HIS A 6 4.20 5.61 -1.49
N TYR A 7 3.18 4.82 -1.85
CA TYR A 7 1.81 5.07 -1.35
C TYR A 7 1.53 4.52 0.03
N CYS A 8 2.29 3.51 0.46
CA CYS A 8 2.15 2.93 1.78
C CYS A 8 3.52 2.50 2.28
N SER A 9 3.79 2.70 3.57
CA SER A 9 5.03 2.27 4.21
C SER A 9 5.28 0.76 4.06
N GLN A 10 4.22 -0.04 3.90
CA GLN A 10 4.30 -1.49 3.72
C GLN A 10 4.37 -1.90 2.24
N GLN A 11 4.22 -0.94 1.33
CA GLN A 11 4.36 -1.09 -0.12
C GLN A 11 5.50 -0.20 -0.65
N ARG A 12 6.53 0.05 0.17
CA ARG A 12 7.77 0.72 -0.29
C ARG A 12 8.31 -0.01 -1.52
N GLY A 13 8.76 0.76 -2.51
CA GLY A 13 9.06 0.27 -3.86
C GLY A 13 7.90 0.40 -4.84
N TYR A 14 6.69 0.74 -4.40
CA TYR A 14 5.54 1.01 -5.27
C TYR A 14 4.84 2.34 -4.92
N PRO A 15 4.51 3.19 -5.91
CA PRO A 15 4.85 3.05 -7.33
C PRO A 15 6.31 3.42 -7.65
N ALA A 16 7.06 3.97 -6.68
CA ALA A 16 8.45 4.41 -6.85
C ALA A 16 8.63 5.46 -7.96
N ILE A 17 7.67 6.39 -8.06
CA ILE A 17 7.72 7.50 -9.01
C ILE A 17 8.65 8.58 -8.45
N PRO A 18 9.59 9.13 -9.22
CA PRO A 18 10.39 10.28 -8.81
C PRO A 18 9.50 11.45 -8.35
N LEU A 19 9.87 12.12 -7.26
CA LEU A 19 9.04 13.14 -6.63
C LEU A 19 8.75 14.32 -7.56
N ASP A 20 9.71 14.68 -8.41
CA ASP A 20 9.61 15.72 -9.44
C ASP A 20 8.71 15.31 -10.63
N GLU A 21 8.49 14.01 -10.82
CA GLU A 21 7.57 13.46 -11.83
C GLU A 21 6.18 13.14 -11.25
N TYR A 22 5.96 13.33 -9.95
CA TYR A 22 4.68 13.01 -9.33
C TYR A 22 3.63 14.10 -9.57
N THR A 23 2.58 13.75 -10.31
CA THR A 23 1.56 14.71 -10.77
C THR A 23 0.23 14.61 -10.03
N PRO A 24 -0.62 15.65 -10.10
CA PRO A 24 -2.01 15.58 -9.63
C PRO A 24 -2.83 14.46 -10.28
N ALA A 25 -2.52 14.07 -11.52
CA ALA A 25 -3.18 12.96 -12.17
C ALA A 25 -2.90 11.62 -11.48
N HIS A 26 -1.71 11.44 -10.89
CA HIS A 26 -1.41 10.26 -10.07
C HIS A 26 -2.23 10.25 -8.78
N LEU A 27 -2.41 11.41 -8.13
CA LEU A 27 -3.25 11.55 -6.94
C LEU A 27 -4.72 11.24 -7.24
N GLU A 28 -5.27 11.83 -8.30
CA GLU A 28 -6.64 11.57 -8.72
C GLU A 28 -6.83 10.10 -9.09
N HIS A 29 -5.89 9.54 -9.86
CA HIS A 29 -5.93 8.12 -10.21
C HIS A 29 -6.03 7.25 -8.96
N GLU A 30 -5.14 7.49 -8.00
CA GLU A 30 -5.02 6.68 -6.80
C GLU A 30 -6.13 6.94 -5.78
N PHE A 31 -6.75 8.12 -5.82
CA PHE A 31 -7.92 8.46 -5.01
C PHE A 31 -9.11 7.55 -5.31
N PHE A 32 -9.31 7.13 -6.57
CA PHE A 32 -10.41 6.23 -6.96
C PHE A 32 -10.03 4.74 -6.94
N THR A 33 -8.76 4.42 -6.69
CA THR A 33 -8.24 3.04 -6.67
C THR A 33 -8.50 2.38 -5.32
N ASN A 34 -9.19 1.23 -5.37
CA ASN A 34 -9.35 0.37 -4.19
C ASN A 34 -7.98 -0.02 -3.61
N LYS A 35 -7.81 0.07 -2.29
CA LYS A 35 -6.55 -0.24 -1.62
C LYS A 35 -6.61 -1.64 -1.03
N THR A 36 -5.74 -2.53 -1.49
CA THR A 36 -5.64 -3.89 -0.93
C THR A 36 -4.84 -3.90 0.37
N CYS A 37 -5.15 -4.83 1.26
CA CYS A 37 -4.28 -5.15 2.39
C CYS A 37 -2.90 -5.60 1.88
N ALA A 38 -1.82 -5.04 2.42
CA ALA A 38 -0.47 -5.54 2.19
C ALA A 38 -0.17 -6.68 3.18
N PRO A 39 0.72 -7.64 2.84
CA PRO A 39 1.02 -8.80 3.71
C PRO A 39 1.51 -8.42 5.11
N ARG A 40 2.08 -7.23 5.28
CA ARG A 40 2.64 -6.71 6.53
C ARG A 40 2.01 -5.39 6.97
N CYS A 41 0.71 -5.20 6.71
CA CYS A 41 -0.05 -4.08 7.26
C CYS A 41 -0.05 -4.12 8.80
N THR A 42 0.29 -3.01 9.45
CA THR A 42 0.19 -2.91 10.91
C THR A 42 -1.23 -2.57 11.32
N VAL A 43 -1.73 -3.20 12.41
CA VAL A 43 -3.09 -2.96 12.92
C VAL A 43 -3.31 -1.47 13.21
N SER A 44 -2.32 -0.81 13.81
CA SER A 44 -2.38 0.62 14.10
C SER A 44 -2.58 1.47 12.85
N CYS A 45 -1.83 1.21 11.76
CA CYS A 45 -1.98 1.94 10.50
C CYS A 45 -3.38 1.71 9.89
N VAL A 46 -3.87 0.47 9.88
CA VAL A 46 -5.21 0.16 9.35
C VAL A 46 -6.31 0.85 10.16
N GLN A 47 -6.22 0.86 11.50
CA GLN A 47 -7.20 1.55 12.34
C GLN A 47 -7.21 3.06 12.10
N GLN A 48 -6.03 3.68 11.94
CA GLN A 48 -5.94 5.12 11.64
C GLN A 48 -6.54 5.46 10.29
N VAL A 49 -6.28 4.64 9.26
CA VAL A 49 -6.85 4.83 7.92
C VAL A 49 -8.36 4.53 7.91
N ALA A 50 -8.84 3.56 8.70
CA ALA A 50 -10.28 3.28 8.78
C ALA A 50 -11.09 4.48 9.30
N MET A 51 -10.50 5.36 10.11
CA MET A 51 -11.18 6.58 10.58
C MET A 51 -11.47 7.56 9.43
N ILE A 52 -10.62 7.60 8.40
CA ILE A 52 -10.79 8.50 7.26
C ILE A 52 -11.68 7.88 6.17
N ASP A 53 -11.89 6.57 6.17
CA ASP A 53 -12.73 5.89 5.18
C ASP A 53 -14.19 6.36 5.22
N PHE A 54 -14.69 6.85 6.37
CA PHE A 54 -16.02 7.46 6.48
C PHE A 54 -16.20 8.72 5.62
N TRP A 55 -15.11 9.45 5.36
CA TRP A 55 -15.10 10.69 4.60
C TRP A 55 -14.63 10.49 3.16
N ARG A 56 -14.21 9.27 2.83
CA ARG A 56 -13.58 8.96 1.54
C ARG A 56 -14.66 8.78 0.47
N GLY A 57 -14.39 9.34 -0.71
CA GLY A 57 -15.22 9.11 -1.89
C GLY A 57 -15.19 7.64 -2.36
N PRO A 58 -16.17 7.23 -3.19
CA PRO A 58 -16.25 5.86 -3.67
C PRO A 58 -15.00 5.45 -4.47
N GLN A 59 -14.52 4.24 -4.19
CA GLN A 59 -13.36 3.63 -4.86
C GLN A 59 -13.83 2.78 -6.04
N THR A 60 -13.90 3.37 -7.23
CA THR A 60 -14.49 2.74 -8.42
C THR A 60 -13.49 1.96 -9.27
N ARG A 61 -12.18 2.14 -9.05
CA ARG A 61 -11.13 1.46 -9.81
C ARG A 61 -10.61 0.24 -9.07
N ALA A 62 -10.32 -0.82 -9.82
CA ALA A 62 -9.71 -2.02 -9.29
C ALA A 62 -8.30 -1.72 -8.77
N ALA A 63 -7.97 -2.33 -7.64
CA ALA A 63 -6.63 -2.25 -7.07
C ALA A 63 -5.59 -2.91 -7.98
N PHE A 64 -4.36 -2.40 -7.95
CA PHE A 64 -3.22 -3.19 -8.37
C PHE A 64 -3.09 -4.44 -7.47
N LYS A 65 -2.97 -5.62 -8.08
CA LYS A 65 -2.70 -6.85 -7.35
C LYS A 65 -1.19 -6.96 -7.15
N PRO A 66 -0.67 -6.81 -5.92
CA PRO A 66 0.75 -7.06 -5.69
C PRO A 66 1.09 -8.49 -6.12
N ALA A 67 2.28 -8.69 -6.70
CA ALA A 67 2.79 -10.02 -7.02
C ALA A 67 2.76 -10.89 -5.74
N GLU A 68 2.41 -12.17 -5.89
CA GLU A 68 2.37 -13.09 -4.74
C GLU A 68 3.73 -13.10 -4.02
N PRO A 69 3.74 -13.07 -2.68
CA PRO A 69 4.99 -13.07 -1.94
C PRO A 69 5.76 -14.37 -2.19
N LEU A 70 6.87 -14.28 -2.93
CA LEU A 70 7.83 -15.36 -3.02
C LEU A 70 8.64 -15.42 -1.71
N VAL A 71 8.72 -16.63 -1.14
CA VAL A 71 9.41 -17.06 0.10
C VAL A 71 8.62 -16.92 1.42
N GLN A 72 8.04 -18.06 1.82
CA GLN A 72 7.77 -18.42 3.22
C GLN A 72 9.10 -18.90 3.83
N LEU A 73 9.74 -18.09 4.67
CA LEU A 73 10.83 -18.59 5.50
C LEU A 73 10.24 -19.55 6.54
N GLN A 74 10.60 -20.83 6.45
CA GLN A 74 10.24 -21.83 7.45
C GLN A 74 10.80 -21.39 8.82
N SER A 75 9.93 -20.89 9.70
CA SER A 75 10.32 -20.71 11.10
C SER A 75 10.62 -22.09 11.68
N ARG A 76 11.89 -22.38 12.00
CA ARG A 76 12.29 -23.52 12.84
C ARG A 76 11.85 -23.29 14.30
N ALA A 77 10.57 -23.04 14.52
CA ALA A 77 9.97 -23.04 15.84
C ALA A 77 9.32 -24.40 16.10
N ALA A 78 10.14 -25.44 16.01
CA ALA A 78 9.84 -26.78 16.50
C ALA A 78 11.12 -27.28 17.18
N GLU A 79 11.53 -26.61 18.24
CA GLU A 79 12.59 -27.07 19.14
C GLU A 79 12.39 -26.38 20.51
N ARG A 80 11.31 -26.79 21.20
CA ARG A 80 11.27 -27.06 22.64
C ARG A 80 9.99 -27.80 22.99
#